data_AF-A0A2M8NGN3-F1
#
_entry.id   AF-A0A2M8NGN3-F1
#
_cell.length_a   1.000
_cell.length_b   1.000
_cell.length_c   1.000
_cell.angle_alpha   90.00
_cell.angle_beta   90.00
_cell.angle_gamma   90.00
#
_symmetry.space_group_name_H-M   'P 1'
#
loop_
_entity.id
_entity.type
_entity.pdbx_description
1 polymer ?
#
loop_
_entity_poly.entity_id
_entity_poly.type
_entity_poly.pdbx_seq_one_letter_code
_entity_poly.pdbx_strand_id
1 'polypeptide(L)' 'MNFEFATAARIIFGAGALRGIGEIAAGLGRRALIVTGSHPARANKLAGLLSAAGIESERFAVSGE' A
#
# COMPACT_ATOMS: atom_id res chain seq x y z
N MET A 1 9.17 -36.03 -4.89
CA MET A 1 8.35 -35.16 -4.03
C MET A 1 8.49 -33.75 -4.59
N ASN A 2 7.44 -33.18 -5.18
CA ASN A 2 7.46 -31.80 -5.66
C ASN A 2 6.69 -30.92 -4.66
N PHE A 3 7.39 -29.96 -4.06
CA PHE A 3 6.83 -28.95 -3.18
C PHE A 3 7.19 -27.58 -3.74
N GLU A 4 6.20 -26.70 -3.83
CA GLU A 4 6.38 -25.32 -4.28
C GLU A 4 5.83 -24.37 -3.21
N PHE A 5 6.56 -23.28 -2.98
CA PHE A 5 6.19 -22.26 -2.01
C PHE A 5 6.36 -20.87 -2.64
N ALA A 6 5.24 -20.23 -2.94
CA ALA A 6 5.18 -18.88 -3.48
C ALA A 6 4.82 -17.89 -2.38
N THR A 7 5.70 -16.92 -2.13
CA THR A 7 5.53 -15.87 -1.12
C THR A 7 5.37 -14.50 -1.77
N ALA A 8 5.21 -13.47 -0.94
CA ALA A 8 5.29 -12.08 -1.40
C ALA A 8 6.68 -11.79 -1.98
N ALA A 9 6.73 -11.10 -3.12
CA ALA A 9 7.97 -10.71 -3.78
C ALA A 9 8.83 -9.75 -2.93
N ARG A 10 8.21 -9.02 -1.97
CA ARG A 10 8.91 -8.11 -1.07
C ARG A 10 8.16 -7.91 0.24
N ILE A 11 8.88 -7.95 1.36
CA ILE A 11 8.35 -7.69 2.70
C ILE A 11 9.29 -6.68 3.37
N ILE A 12 8.75 -5.60 3.92
CA ILE A 12 9.53 -4.49 4.50
C ILE A 12 9.12 -4.30 5.95
N PHE A 13 10.10 -4.39 6.86
CA PHE A 13 9.91 -4.27 8.30
C PHE A 13 10.60 -3.04 8.87
N GLY A 14 10.20 -2.66 10.08
CA GLY A 14 10.85 -1.60 10.87
C GLY A 14 9.92 -0.44 11.23
N ALA A 15 10.26 0.26 12.31
CA ALA A 15 9.50 1.41 12.78
C ALA A 15 9.47 2.51 11.70
N GLY A 16 8.27 2.78 11.18
CA GLY A 16 8.07 3.79 10.15
C GLY A 16 8.42 3.35 8.73
N ALA A 17 8.50 2.05 8.44
CA ALA A 17 8.67 1.49 7.09
C ALA A 17 7.70 2.11 6.06
N LEU A 18 6.48 2.46 6.48
CA LEU A 18 5.48 3.12 5.65
C LEU A 18 6.00 4.40 4.95
N ARG A 19 6.99 5.11 5.54
CA ARG A 19 7.55 6.34 4.95
C ARG A 19 8.14 6.14 3.55
N GLY A 20 8.63 4.94 3.24
CA GLY A 20 9.19 4.60 1.92
C GLY A 20 8.15 4.22 0.87
N ILE A 21 6.85 4.20 1.19
CA ILE A 21 5.81 3.68 0.28
C ILE A 21 5.71 4.45 -1.04
N GLY A 22 6.03 5.75 -1.04
CA GLY A 22 5.99 6.59 -2.22
C GLY A 22 6.94 6.10 -3.33
N GLU A 23 8.23 5.94 -3.02
CA GLU A 23 9.24 5.43 -3.97
C GLU A 23 8.89 4.03 -4.48
N ILE A 24 8.35 3.20 -3.58
CA ILE A 24 7.94 1.84 -3.90
C ILE A 24 6.78 1.85 -4.90
N ALA A 25 5.75 2.65 -4.64
CA ALA A 25 4.57 2.75 -5.49
C ALA A 25 4.91 3.35 -6.85
N ALA A 26 5.84 4.31 -6.92
CA ALA A 26 6.34 4.89 -8.16
C ALA A 26 6.96 3.84 -9.09
N GLY A 27 7.60 2.79 -8.53
CA GLY A 27 8.10 1.65 -9.30
C GLY A 27 7.01 0.72 -9.85
N LEU A 28 5.75 0.86 -9.43
CA LEU A 28 4.62 0.02 -9.83
C LEU A 28 3.65 0.76 -10.78
N GLY A 29 3.59 2.09 -10.70
CA GLY A 29 2.72 2.91 -11.53
C GLY A 29 2.51 4.32 -10.98
N ARG A 30 1.48 5.00 -11.49
CA ARG A 30 1.16 6.40 -11.14
C ARG A 30 -0.20 6.61 -10.47
N ARG A 31 -1.03 5.56 -10.40
CA ARG A 31 -2.36 5.58 -9.76
C ARG A 31 -2.49 4.37 -8.85
N ALA A 32 -2.83 4.60 -7.59
CA ALA A 32 -3.03 3.57 -6.59
C ALA A 32 -4.50 3.49 -6.16
N LEU A 33 -5.00 2.28 -5.94
CA LEU A 33 -6.26 2.06 -5.23
C LEU A 33 -5.94 1.69 -3.79
N ILE A 34 -6.35 2.54 -2.85
CA ILE A 34 -6.21 2.29 -1.42
C ILE A 34 -7.46 1.55 -0.95
N VAL A 35 -7.33 0.26 -0.72
CA VAL A 35 -8.39 -0.56 -0.13
C VAL A 35 -8.25 -0.52 1.39
N THR A 36 -9.33 -0.21 2.09
CA THR A 36 -9.37 -0.13 3.56
C THR A 36 -10.57 -0.89 4.12
N GLY A 37 -10.51 -1.26 5.40
CA GLY A 37 -11.68 -1.73 6.14
C GLY A 37 -12.69 -0.62 6.46
N SER A 38 -13.54 -0.85 7.47
CA SER A 38 -14.62 0.06 7.94
C SER A 38 -14.19 1.46 8.37
N HIS A 39 -12.89 1.72 8.54
CA HIS A 39 -12.35 3.02 8.99
C HIS A 39 -11.30 3.58 8.00
N PRO A 40 -11.72 4.16 6.86
CA PRO A 40 -10.80 4.61 5.79
C PRO A 40 -9.81 5.69 6.23
N ALA A 41 -10.17 6.50 7.25
CA ALA A 41 -9.30 7.54 7.80
C ALA A 41 -7.96 7.00 8.32
N ARG A 42 -7.87 5.71 8.69
CA ARG A 42 -6.61 5.07 9.09
C ARG A 42 -5.56 5.10 7.98
N ALA A 43 -5.98 5.18 6.72
CA ALA A 43 -5.09 5.26 5.56
C ALA A 43 -4.75 6.71 5.14
N ASN A 44 -5.12 7.73 5.90
CA ASN A 44 -4.81 9.13 5.55
C ASN A 44 -3.30 9.38 5.40
N LYS A 45 -2.50 8.80 6.29
CA LYS A 45 -1.03 8.89 6.21
C LYS A 45 -0.49 8.25 4.92
N LEU A 46 -1.03 7.09 4.52
CA LEU A 46 -0.66 6.43 3.28
C LEU A 46 -0.99 7.30 2.07
N ALA A 47 -2.22 7.83 1.99
CA ALA A 47 -2.63 8.70 0.89
C ALA A 47 -1.75 9.97 0.80
N GLY A 48 -1.39 10.57 1.93
CA GLY A 48 -0.49 11.72 1.96
C GLY A 48 0.92 11.40 1.43
N LEU A 49 1.47 10.23 1.78
CA LEU A 49 2.77 9.79 1.29
C LEU A 49 2.76 9.47 -0.21
N LEU A 50 1.68 8.88 -0.71
CA LEU A 50 1.49 8.63 -2.14
C LEU A 50 1.39 9.95 -2.91
N SER A 51 0.57 10.89 -2.42
CA SER A 51 0.43 12.22 -3.02
C SER A 51 1.76 12.99 -3.03
N ALA A 52 2.54 12.93 -1.95
CA ALA A 52 3.86 13.57 -1.88
C ALA A 52 4.87 12.98 -2.89
N ALA A 53 4.67 11.73 -3.31
CA ALA A 53 5.44 11.07 -4.35
C ALA A 53 4.84 11.22 -5.77
N GLY A 54 3.80 12.05 -5.93
CA GLY A 54 3.14 12.25 -7.23
C GLY A 54 2.26 11.09 -7.69
N ILE A 55 1.86 10.21 -6.76
CA ILE A 55 0.98 9.07 -7.05
C ILE A 55 -0.46 9.46 -6.71
N GLU A 56 -1.31 9.50 -7.73
CA GLU A 56 -2.75 9.69 -7.53
C GLU A 56 -3.31 8.48 -6.77
N SER A 57 -4.26 8.71 -5.87
CA SER A 57 -4.87 7.60 -5.14
C SER A 57 -6.35 7.79 -4.90
N GLU A 58 -7.11 6.72 -5.16
CA GLU A 58 -8.54 6.62 -4.86
C GLU A 58 -8.73 5.70 -3.65
N ARG A 59 -9.71 5.96 -2.79
CA ARG A 59 -9.99 5.09 -1.63
C ARG A 59 -11.22 4.24 -1.88
N PHE A 60 -11.14 2.97 -1.52
CA PHE A 60 -12.26 2.04 -1.56
C PHE A 60 -12.41 1.35 -0.19
N ALA A 61 -13.55 1.57 0.45
CA ALA A 61 -13.83 1.02 1.77
C ALA A 61 -14.62 -0.29 1.66
N VAL A 62 -14.14 -1.34 2.30
CA VAL A 62 -14.79 -2.64 2.42
C VAL A 62 -15.19 -2.83 3.88
N SER A 63 -16.49 -2.84 4.16
CA SER A 63 -17.00 -2.90 5.53
C SER A 63 -17.00 -4.31 6.14
N GLY A 64 -16.70 -5.35 5.35
CA GLY A 64 -16.87 -6.77 5.71
C GLY A 64 -15.58 -7.60 5.87
N GLU A 65 -14.42 -6.95 5.98
CA GLU A 65 -13.16 -7.60 6.41
C GLU A 65 -12.89 -7.37 7.90
#